data_AF-A0A1Q9L5H8-F1
#
_entry.id   AF-A0A1Q9L5H8-F1
#
_cell.length_a   1.000
_cell.length_b   1.000
_cell.length_c   1.000
_cell.angle_alpha   90.00
_cell.angle_beta   90.00
_cell.angle_gamma   90.00
#
_symmetry.space_group_name_H-M   'P 1'
#
loop_
_entity.id
_entity.type
_entity.pdbx_description
1 polymer ?
#
loop_
_entity_poly.entity_id
_entity_poly.type
_entity_poly.pdbx_seq_one_letter_code
_entity_poly.pdbx_strand_id
1 'polypeptide(L)' 'MFDGELSFALKLAREMGRPDWRAMLAGMSSTEYADWHRFYSTHYFHDVLLDMHFSG' A
#
# COMPACT_ATOMS: atom_id res chain seq x y z
N MET A 1 -6.79 0.60 -17.81
CA MET A 1 -5.89 1.73 -17.49
C MET A 1 -5.95 2.16 -16.01
N PHE A 2 -6.92 1.71 -15.21
CA PHE A 2 -7.03 2.04 -13.77
C PHE A 2 -6.44 1.00 -12.80
N ASP A 3 -5.85 -0.09 -13.31
CA ASP A 3 -5.43 -1.22 -12.49
C ASP A 3 -4.20 -0.90 -11.60
N GLY A 4 -3.29 -0.05 -12.11
CA GLY A 4 -2.06 0.32 -11.40
C GLY A 4 -2.28 1.14 -10.13
N GLU A 5 -3.24 2.08 -10.14
CA GLU A 5 -3.54 2.93 -8.99
C GLU A 5 -4.22 2.14 -7.87
N LEU A 6 -5.17 1.27 -8.22
CA LEU A 6 -5.81 0.38 -7.25
C LEU A 6 -4.81 -0.60 -6.63
N SER A 7 -3.94 -1.18 -7.47
CA SER A 7 -2.87 -2.07 -7.01
C SER A 7 -1.90 -1.36 -6.08
N PHE A 8 -1.54 -0.10 -6.37
CA PHE A 8 -0.70 0.71 -5.51
C PHE A 8 -1.36 0.98 -4.16
N ALA A 9 -2.62 1.41 -4.14
CA ALA A 9 -3.34 1.68 -2.91
C ALA A 9 -3.48 0.43 -2.02
N LEU A 10 -3.71 -0.74 -2.64
CA LEU A 10 -3.76 -2.03 -1.94
C LEU A 10 -2.40 -2.40 -1.32
N LYS A 11 -1.30 -2.22 -2.06
CA LYS A 11 0.06 -2.50 -1.57
C LYS A 11 0.46 -1.53 -0.45
N LEU A 12 0.16 -0.24 -0.61
CA LEU A 12 0.41 0.76 0.42
C LEU A 12 -0.39 0.50 1.69
N ALA A 13 -1.66 0.14 1.58
CA ALA A 13 -2.48 -0.21 2.74
C ALA A 13 -1.92 -1.43 3.48
N ARG A 14 -1.47 -2.45 2.74
CA ARG A 14 -0.82 -3.64 3.31
C ARG A 14 0.47 -3.29 4.04
N GLU A 15 1.32 -2.45 3.45
CA GLU A 15 2.56 -1.96 4.05
C GLU A 15 2.29 -1.20 5.36
N MET A 16 1.20 -0.42 5.41
CA MET A 16 0.76 0.29 6.62
C MET A 16 0.07 -0.63 7.65
N GLY A 17 -0.07 -1.94 7.37
CA GLY A 17 -0.80 -2.89 8.22
C GLY A 17 -2.30 -2.61 8.31
N ARG A 18 -2.86 -1.89 7.33
CA ARG A 18 -4.27 -1.49 7.27
C ARG A 18 -5.02 -2.40 6.28
N PRO A 19 -5.98 -3.22 6.73
CA PRO A 19 -6.80 -4.01 5.80
C PRO A 19 -7.73 -3.12 4.95
N ASP A 20 -8.10 -1.95 5.45
CA ASP A 20 -9.03 -1.02 4.80
C ASP A 20 -8.33 0.09 4.01
N TRP A 21 -7.88 -0.25 2.80
CA TRP A 21 -7.25 0.73 1.88
C TRP A 21 -8.15 1.93 1.55
N ARG A 22 -9.47 1.73 1.49
CA ARG A 22 -10.44 2.81 1.23
C ARG A 22 -10.49 3.84 2.35
N ALA A 23 -10.48 3.38 3.60
CA ALA A 23 -10.45 4.26 4.77
C ALA A 23 -9.10 4.97 4.88
N MET A 24 -8.01 4.28 4.55
CA MET A 24 -6.68 4.88 4.45
C MET A 24 -6.66 6.00 3.39
N LEU A 25 -7.14 5.73 2.17
CA LEU A 25 -7.20 6.75 1.12
C LEU A 25 -8.14 7.90 1.48
N ALA A 26 -9.28 7.63 2.09
CA ALA A 26 -10.22 8.68 2.50
C ALA A 26 -9.65 9.60 3.59
N GLY A 27 -8.73 9.09 4.41
CA GLY A 27 -8.01 9.88 5.42
C GLY A 27 -6.70 10.50 4.94
N MET A 28 -6.22 10.14 3.74
CA MET A 28 -4.93 10.58 3.21
C MET A 28 -5.14 11.74 2.24
N SER A 29 -4.38 12.82 2.42
CA SER A 29 -4.43 13.95 1.49
C SER A 29 -3.85 13.57 0.13
N SER A 30 -4.32 14.22 -0.94
CA SER A 30 -3.81 14.03 -2.30
C SER A 30 -2.28 14.23 -2.38
N THR A 31 -1.75 15.15 -1.56
CA THR A 31 -0.31 15.44 -1.47
C THR A 31 0.45 14.31 -0.79
N GLU A 32 -0.12 13.73 0.28
CA GLU A 32 0.49 12.59 0.97
C GLU A 32 0.50 11.37 0.05
N TYR A 33 -0.59 11.10 -0.66
CA TYR A 33 -0.65 10.01 -1.63
C TYR A 33 0.39 10.16 -2.75
N ALA A 34 0.55 11.37 -3.28
CA ALA A 34 1.58 11.67 -4.28
C ALA A 34 3.01 11.51 -3.75
N ASP A 35 3.24 11.86 -2.48
CA ASP A 35 4.54 11.67 -1.82
C ASP A 35 4.88 10.18 -1.68
N TRP A 36 3.92 9.36 -1.21
CA TRP A 36 4.07 7.90 -1.16
C TRP A 36 4.32 7.31 -2.55
N HIS A 37 3.61 7.79 -3.57
CA HIS A 37 3.81 7.33 -4.95
C HIS A 37 5.22 7.67 -5.46
N ARG A 38 5.78 8.82 -5.07
CA ARG A 38 7.15 9.21 -5.41
C ARG A 38 8.18 8.37 -4.64
N PHE A 39 7.92 8.09 -3.37
CA PHE A 39 8.77 7.26 -2.52
C PHE A 39 8.85 5.81 -3.03
N TYR A 40 7.70 5.20 -3.32
CA TYR A 40 7.59 3.83 -3.85
C TYR A 40 7.83 3.73 -5.37
N SER A 41 8.11 4.84 -6.05
CA SER A 41 8.62 4.82 -7.43
C SER A 41 10.08 4.36 -7.47
N THR A 42 10.83 4.51 -6.37
CA THR A 42 12.23 4.09 -6.25
C THR A 42 12.43 3.02 -5.19
N HIS A 43 11.51 2.91 -4.22
CA HIS A 43 11.48 1.83 -3.25
C HIS A 43 10.42 0.81 -3.64
N TYR A 44 10.77 -0.48 -3.64
CA TYR A 44 9.78 -1.53 -3.82
C TYR A 44 8.99 -1.70 -2.52
N PHE A 45 7.69 -1.99 -2.63
CA PHE A 45 6.91 -2.46 -1.50
C PHE A 45 7.57 -3.70 -0.92
N HIS A 46 7.62 -3.81 0.40
CA HIS A 46 8.02 -5.07 0.99
C HIS A 46 6.95 -6.10 0.64
N ASP A 47 7.35 -7.12 -0.11
CA ASP A 47 6.60 -8.37 -0.19
C ASP A 47 6.60 -8.93 1.22
N VAL A 48 5.58 -8.57 1.99
CA VAL A 48 5.35 -9.10 3.32
C VAL A 48 5.07 -10.58 3.10
N LEU A 49 6.14 -11.38 3.14
CA LEU A 49 6.09 -12.83 3.24
C LEU A 49 5.54 -13.15 4.62
N LEU A 50 4.24 -12.90 4.79
CA LEU A 50 3.42 -13.36 5.91
C LEU A 50 3.17 -14.87 5.76
N ASP A 51 4.21 -15.64 5.42
CA ASP A 51 4.22 -17.10 5.37
C ASP A 51 4.78 -17.71 6.66
N MET A 52 5.13 -16.89 7.66
CA MET A 52 5.63 -17.40 8.95
C MET A 52 4.56 -17.61 10.03
N HIS A 53 3.32 -17.14 9.84
CA HIS A 53 2.26 -17.28 10.85
C HIS A 53 1.35 -18.50 10.67
N PHE A 54 1.49 -19.27 9.59
CA PHE A 54 0.75 -20.53 9.35
C PHE A 54 1.64 -21.78 9.34
N SER A 55 2.82 -21.72 9.94
CA SER A 55 3.63 -22.91 10.27
C SER A 55 3.57 -23.16 11.78
N GLY A 56 2.46 -23.71 12.26
CA GLY A 56 2.25 -24.08 13.65
C GLY A 56 1.01 -24.93 13.82
#